data_AF-A0A536GEL8-F1
#
_entry.id   AF-A0A536GEL8-F1
#
_cell.length_a   1.000
_cell.length_b   1.000
_cell.length_c   1.000
_cell.angle_alpha   90.00
_cell.angle_beta   90.00
_cell.angle_gamma   90.00
#
_symmetry.space_group_name_H-M   'P 1'
#
loop_
_entity.id
_entity.type
_entity.pdbx_description
1 polymer ?
#
loop_
_entity_poly.entity_id
_entity_poly.type
_entity_poly.pdbx_seq_one_letter_code
_entity_poly.pdbx_strand_id
1 'polypeptide(L)'
;MLDAIVAVVVVLLIAAGVLVMVGPGSVIRRIRAVRRPTRIRALFEPGKPREVVPPALNQKTQRVLVAAARLANWLRAHGHEEVAREIRNAAARTAGNEAAGLYALQTTLRRIRVVNISDSSSQERLKALVTELRTAVQDRFEQLELLPFRRP
;
A
#
# COMPACT_ATOMS: atom_id res chain seq x y z
N MET A 1 14.25 -33.32 36.02
CA MET A 1 14.04 -33.58 34.57
C MET A 1 12.71 -33.03 34.07
N LEU A 2 11.61 -33.15 34.85
CA LEU A 2 10.29 -32.64 34.47
C LEU A 2 10.28 -31.10 34.25
N ASP A 3 10.97 -30.34 35.10
CA ASP A 3 11.04 -28.88 35.00
C ASP A 3 11.59 -28.37 33.66
N ALA A 4 12.63 -29.03 33.14
CA ALA A 4 13.20 -28.67 31.85
C ALA A 4 12.20 -28.91 30.71
N ILE A 5 11.39 -29.97 30.80
CA ILE A 5 10.36 -30.29 29.82
C ILE A 5 9.23 -29.25 29.88
N VAL A 6 8.79 -28.88 31.08
CA VAL A 6 7.75 -27.87 31.29
C VAL A 6 8.20 -26.52 30.73
N ALA A 7 9.44 -26.10 30.99
CA ALA A 7 9.98 -24.86 30.46
C ALA A 7 9.97 -24.83 28.92
N VAL A 8 10.36 -25.94 28.27
CA VAL A 8 10.33 -26.05 26.80
C VAL A 8 8.90 -25.96 26.26
N VAL A 9 7.94 -26.66 26.90
CA VAL A 9 6.53 -26.64 26.48
C VAL A 9 5.92 -25.25 26.58
N VAL A 10 6.21 -24.51 27.66
CA VAL A 10 5.74 -23.13 27.85
C VAL A 10 6.28 -22.21 26.76
N VAL A 11 7.58 -22.30 26.45
CA VAL A 11 8.19 -21.50 25.36
C VAL A 11 7.55 -21.82 24.02
N LEU A 12 7.27 -23.09 23.75
CA LEU A 12 6.69 -23.55 22.49
C LEU A 12 5.23 -23.08 22.33
N LEU A 13 4.46 -23.07 23.41
CA LEU A 13 3.10 -22.51 23.44
C LEU A 13 3.08 -21.00 23.21
N ILE A 14 3.99 -20.27 23.86
CA ILE A 14 4.13 -18.82 23.66
C ILE A 14 4.52 -18.54 22.20
N ALA A 15 5.51 -19.25 21.68
CA ALA A 15 5.96 -19.10 20.29
C ALA A 15 4.84 -19.41 19.29
N ALA A 16 4.05 -20.47 19.54
CA ALA A 16 2.90 -20.82 18.71
C ALA A 16 1.79 -19.74 18.78
N GLY A 17 1.49 -19.22 19.97
CA GLY A 17 0.53 -18.12 20.15
C GLY A 17 0.95 -16.86 19.39
N VAL A 18 2.23 -16.49 19.48
CA VAL A 18 2.79 -15.37 18.71
C VAL A 18 2.71 -15.66 17.20
N LEU A 19 3.01 -16.87 16.76
CA LEU A 19 2.95 -17.27 15.35
C LEU A 19 1.52 -17.17 14.77
N VAL A 20 0.51 -17.55 15.55
CA VAL A 20 -0.91 -17.43 15.17
C VAL A 20 -1.32 -15.96 15.09
N MET A 21 -0.90 -15.14 16.05
CA MET A 21 -1.27 -13.71 16.12
C MET A 21 -0.57 -12.85 15.04
N VAL A 22 0.66 -13.22 14.68
CA VAL A 22 1.51 -12.49 13.71
C VAL A 22 1.31 -12.99 12.26
N GLY A 23 0.71 -14.17 12.09
CA GLY A 23 0.44 -14.82 10.82
C GLY A 23 1.70 -15.44 10.17
N PRO A 24 1.59 -16.64 9.57
CA PRO A 24 2.77 -17.41 9.11
C PRO A 24 3.58 -16.72 7.99
N GLY A 25 2.94 -15.82 7.23
CA GLY A 25 3.58 -15.11 6.10
C GLY A 25 4.60 -14.03 6.50
N SER A 26 4.49 -13.46 7.70
CA SER A 26 5.35 -12.36 8.16
C SER A 26 6.67 -12.86 8.78
N VAL A 27 6.65 -14.04 9.40
CA VAL A 27 7.83 -14.67 10.03
C VAL A 27 8.79 -15.23 8.97
N ILE A 28 8.26 -15.88 7.92
CA ILE A 28 9.06 -16.41 6.79
C ILE A 28 9.80 -15.26 6.06
N ARG A 29 9.18 -14.09 5.93
CA ARG A 29 9.80 -12.92 5.29
C ARG A 29 10.92 -12.32 6.13
N ARG A 30 10.79 -12.34 7.47
CA ARG A 30 11.76 -11.78 8.41
C ARG A 30 13.01 -12.65 8.56
N ILE A 31 12.85 -13.97 8.57
CA ILE A 31 13.99 -14.93 8.60
C ILE A 31 14.78 -14.87 7.29
N ARG A 32 14.12 -14.65 6.15
CA ARG A 32 14.79 -14.50 4.84
C ARG A 32 15.57 -13.18 4.71
N ALA A 33 15.20 -12.14 5.44
CA ALA A 33 15.90 -10.84 5.42
C ALA A 33 17.21 -10.86 6.24
N VAL A 34 17.27 -11.66 7.30
CA VAL A 34 18.46 -11.74 8.18
C VAL A 34 19.57 -12.61 7.59
N ARG A 35 19.25 -13.52 6.66
CA ARG A 35 20.21 -14.47 6.08
C ARG A 35 21.01 -13.99 4.87
N ARG A 36 20.95 -12.70 4.51
CA ARG A 36 21.80 -12.16 3.42
C ARG A 36 23.06 -11.51 3.99
N PRO A 37 24.24 -12.15 3.87
CA PRO A 37 25.49 -11.51 4.25
C PRO A 37 25.83 -10.43 3.21
N THR A 38 26.08 -9.25 3.74
CA THR A 38 26.50 -8.02 3.06
C THR A 38 27.82 -8.25 2.34
N ARG A 39 27.81 -8.33 1.00
CA ARG A 39 29.00 -8.06 0.17
C ARG A 39 28.86 -6.67 -0.43
N ILE A 40 29.73 -5.79 0.04
CA ILE A 40 29.99 -4.45 -0.48
C ILE A 40 30.68 -4.59 -1.84
N ARG A 41 30.08 -4.03 -2.91
CA ARG A 41 30.80 -3.58 -4.12
C ARG A 41 29.90 -2.72 -5.01
N ALA A 42 30.49 -1.63 -5.51
CA ALA A 42 30.01 -0.62 -6.48
C ALA A 42 28.94 0.34 -5.91
N LEU A 43 29.22 1.59 -5.50
CA LEU A 43 29.85 2.72 -6.22
C LEU A 43 29.24 2.91 -7.61
N PHE A 44 28.35 3.90 -7.72
CA PHE A 44 27.79 4.50 -8.94
C PHE A 44 26.87 3.64 -9.82
N GLU A 45 25.59 3.60 -9.47
CA GLU A 45 24.47 3.67 -10.42
C GLU A 45 23.31 4.39 -9.70
N PRO A 46 22.69 5.44 -10.26
CA PRO A 46 21.45 6.00 -9.71
C PRO A 46 20.36 4.95 -9.94
N GLY A 47 20.16 4.10 -8.93
CA GLY A 47 19.30 2.93 -8.97
C GLY A 47 17.85 3.31 -9.30
N LYS A 48 17.48 3.09 -10.55
CA LYS A 48 16.10 2.89 -10.98
C LYS A 48 15.52 1.83 -10.02
N PRO A 49 14.43 2.10 -9.28
CA PRO A 49 13.86 1.11 -8.39
C PRO A 49 13.31 -0.02 -9.25
N ARG A 50 14.10 -1.09 -9.37
CA ARG A 50 13.65 -2.36 -9.92
C ARG A 50 12.76 -2.99 -8.86
N GLU A 51 11.50 -2.56 -8.88
CA GLU A 51 10.42 -3.08 -8.07
C GLU A 51 10.26 -4.56 -8.45
N VAL A 52 10.74 -5.44 -7.59
CA VAL A 52 10.49 -6.88 -7.66
C VAL A 52 9.00 -7.07 -7.33
N VAL A 53 8.14 -6.99 -8.33
CA VAL A 53 6.68 -7.12 -8.21
C VAL A 53 6.25 -8.44 -8.87
N PRO A 54 5.40 -9.25 -8.21
CA PRO A 54 4.94 -10.53 -8.71
C PRO A 54 4.27 -10.39 -10.10
N PRO A 55 4.50 -11.35 -11.02
CA PRO A 55 3.90 -11.31 -12.35
C PRO A 55 2.42 -11.69 -12.24
N ALA A 56 1.51 -10.71 -12.25
CA ALA A 56 0.08 -10.91 -12.55
C ALA A 56 -0.78 -9.62 -12.62
N LEU A 57 -0.30 -8.47 -12.13
CA LEU A 57 -1.08 -7.22 -12.13
C LEU A 57 -0.83 -6.39 -13.40
N ASN A 58 -1.91 -5.91 -14.02
CA ASN A 58 -1.83 -5.05 -15.20
C ASN A 58 -1.06 -3.76 -14.86
N GLN A 59 -0.22 -3.29 -15.79
CA GLN A 59 0.63 -2.11 -15.61
C GLN A 59 -0.17 -0.85 -15.23
N LYS A 60 -1.39 -0.67 -15.76
CA LYS A 60 -2.25 0.47 -15.39
C LYS A 60 -2.78 0.33 -13.96
N THR A 61 -3.13 -0.86 -13.53
CA THR A 61 -3.52 -1.13 -12.13
C THR A 61 -2.37 -0.84 -11.18
N GLN A 62 -1.14 -1.23 -11.55
CA GLN A 62 0.04 -0.89 -10.76
C GLN A 62 0.24 0.62 -10.65
N ARG A 63 0.04 1.39 -11.73
CA ARG A 63 0.09 2.86 -11.68
C ARG A 63 -0.93 3.45 -10.71
N VAL A 64 -2.15 2.93 -10.70
CA VAL A 64 -3.19 3.33 -9.73
C VAL A 64 -2.73 3.04 -8.30
N LEU A 65 -2.19 1.84 -8.04
CA LEU A 65 -1.74 1.45 -6.71
C LEU A 65 -0.58 2.33 -6.22
N VAL A 66 0.38 2.64 -7.09
CA VAL A 66 1.51 3.52 -6.76
C VAL A 66 1.05 4.95 -6.48
N ALA A 67 0.15 5.50 -7.31
CA ALA A 67 -0.42 6.84 -7.09
C ALA A 67 -1.24 6.89 -5.78
N ALA A 68 -2.03 5.84 -5.50
CA ALA A 68 -2.82 5.73 -4.29
C ALA A 68 -1.93 5.65 -3.05
N ALA A 69 -0.85 4.87 -3.10
CA ALA A 69 0.13 4.77 -2.02
C ALA A 69 0.83 6.12 -1.77
N ARG A 70 1.19 6.86 -2.83
CA ARG A 70 1.81 8.19 -2.70
C ARG A 70 0.86 9.18 -2.04
N LEU A 71 -0.40 9.23 -2.47
CA LEU A 71 -1.41 10.10 -1.86
C LEU A 71 -1.69 9.71 -0.40
N ALA A 72 -1.84 8.42 -0.11
CA ALA A 72 -2.08 7.93 1.25
C ALA A 72 -0.91 8.24 2.19
N ASN A 73 0.33 8.04 1.74
CA ASN A 73 1.52 8.38 2.54
C ASN A 73 1.62 9.87 2.80
N TRP A 74 1.30 10.70 1.79
CA TRP A 74 1.30 12.14 1.95
C TRP A 74 0.22 12.59 2.94
N LEU A 75 -1.01 12.09 2.82
CA LEU A 75 -2.12 12.41 3.72
C LEU A 75 -1.82 11.98 5.17
N ARG A 76 -1.22 10.79 5.35
CA ARG A 76 -0.75 10.33 6.66
C ARG A 76 0.28 11.27 7.27
N ALA A 77 1.25 11.73 6.48
CA ALA A 77 2.28 12.66 6.94
C ALA A 77 1.69 14.03 7.36
N HIS A 78 0.51 14.40 6.85
CA HIS A 78 -0.17 15.66 7.16
C HIS A 78 -1.36 15.47 8.14
N GLY A 79 -1.41 14.35 8.87
CA GLY A 79 -2.40 14.13 9.93
C GLY A 79 -3.76 13.58 9.47
N HIS A 80 -3.95 13.32 8.17
CA HIS A 80 -5.19 12.77 7.62
C HIS A 80 -5.18 11.23 7.57
N GLU A 81 -4.94 10.59 8.71
CA GLU A 81 -4.79 9.12 8.81
C GLU A 81 -6.05 8.36 8.38
N GLU A 82 -7.24 8.90 8.69
CA GLU A 82 -8.51 8.27 8.32
C GLU A 82 -8.66 8.15 6.80
N VAL A 83 -8.44 9.26 6.09
CA VAL A 83 -8.48 9.32 4.62
C VAL A 83 -7.38 8.45 4.02
N ALA A 84 -6.16 8.49 4.58
CA ALA A 84 -5.06 7.65 4.15
C ALA A 84 -5.36 6.16 4.31
N ARG A 85 -6.09 5.77 5.35
CA ARG A 85 -6.53 4.40 5.60
C ARG A 85 -7.63 4.00 4.61
N GLU A 86 -8.59 4.87 4.33
CA GLU A 86 -9.62 4.62 3.31
C GLU A 86 -9.01 4.37 1.92
N ILE A 87 -8.05 5.20 1.50
CA ILE A 87 -7.36 5.03 0.21
C ILE A 87 -6.61 3.69 0.16
N ARG A 88 -5.89 3.33 1.23
CA ARG A 88 -5.18 2.03 1.31
C ARG A 88 -6.14 0.85 1.25
N ASN A 89 -7.26 0.93 1.96
CA ASN A 89 -8.29 -0.12 1.95
C ASN A 89 -8.94 -0.25 0.56
N ALA A 90 -9.22 0.87 -0.12
CA ALA A 90 -9.74 0.86 -1.46
C ALA A 90 -8.73 0.28 -2.48
N ALA A 91 -7.45 0.66 -2.37
CA ALA A 91 -6.37 0.12 -3.20
C ALA A 91 -6.14 -1.39 -2.95
N ALA A 92 -6.28 -1.86 -1.71
CA ALA A 92 -6.17 -3.29 -1.39
C ALA A 92 -7.29 -4.12 -2.04
N ARG A 93 -8.51 -3.57 -2.14
CA ARG A 93 -9.65 -4.23 -2.81
C ARG A 93 -9.39 -4.47 -4.29
N THR A 94 -8.59 -3.63 -4.93
CA THR A 94 -8.23 -3.75 -6.36
C THR A 94 -7.55 -5.08 -6.69
N ALA A 95 -6.89 -5.73 -5.72
CA ALA A 95 -6.26 -7.04 -5.92
C ALA A 95 -7.26 -8.21 -5.98
N GLY A 96 -8.44 -8.06 -5.36
CA GLY A 96 -9.50 -9.08 -5.38
C GLY A 96 -10.61 -8.78 -6.38
N ASN A 97 -11.09 -7.54 -6.40
CA ASN A 97 -12.05 -7.05 -7.39
C ASN A 97 -11.61 -5.65 -7.83
N GLU A 98 -11.03 -5.60 -9.03
CA GLU A 98 -10.46 -4.39 -9.58
C GLU A 98 -11.49 -3.27 -9.72
N ALA A 99 -12.66 -3.55 -10.31
CA ALA A 99 -13.72 -2.56 -10.50
C ALA A 99 -14.21 -1.99 -9.17
N ALA A 100 -14.45 -2.84 -8.17
CA ALA A 100 -14.90 -2.42 -6.85
C ALA A 100 -13.85 -1.55 -6.13
N GLY A 101 -12.56 -1.87 -6.27
CA GLY A 101 -11.45 -1.07 -5.74
C GLY A 101 -11.37 0.32 -6.39
N LEU A 102 -11.51 0.37 -7.72
CA LEU A 102 -11.52 1.62 -8.48
C LEU A 102 -12.72 2.52 -8.15
N TYR A 103 -13.92 1.96 -7.99
CA TYR A 103 -15.09 2.71 -7.51
C TYR A 103 -14.90 3.23 -6.09
N ALA A 104 -14.35 2.42 -5.19
CA ALA A 104 -14.04 2.87 -3.84
C ALA A 104 -13.07 4.06 -3.85
N LEU A 105 -11.98 3.99 -4.63
CA LEU A 105 -11.03 5.09 -4.82
C LEU A 105 -11.71 6.35 -5.39
N GLN A 106 -12.66 6.18 -6.30
CA GLN A 106 -13.44 7.30 -6.84
C GLN A 106 -14.25 8.02 -5.75
N THR A 107 -14.93 7.26 -4.88
CA THR A 107 -15.72 7.84 -3.79
C THR A 107 -14.86 8.53 -2.74
N THR A 108 -13.67 8.02 -2.44
CA THR A 108 -12.73 8.67 -1.51
C THR A 108 -12.15 9.94 -2.12
N LEU A 109 -11.78 9.92 -3.40
CA LEU A 109 -11.27 11.11 -4.12
C LEU A 109 -12.29 12.26 -4.16
N ARG A 110 -13.59 11.96 -4.26
CA ARG A 110 -14.65 12.99 -4.19
C ARG A 110 -14.71 13.66 -2.83
N ARG A 111 -14.46 12.90 -1.74
CA ARG A 111 -14.45 13.43 -0.35
C ARG A 111 -13.20 14.26 -0.05
N ILE A 112 -12.05 13.89 -0.61
CA ILE A 112 -10.77 14.60 -0.40
C ILE A 112 -10.81 16.05 -0.90
N ARG A 113 -11.69 16.37 -1.85
CA ARG A 113 -11.89 17.73 -2.37
C ARG A 113 -12.18 18.77 -1.27
N VAL A 114 -12.59 18.33 -0.08
CA VAL A 114 -12.97 19.18 1.05
C VAL A 114 -11.83 19.35 2.09
N VAL A 115 -10.70 18.64 1.93
CA VAL A 115 -9.57 18.75 2.86
C VAL A 115 -8.84 20.07 2.62
N ASN A 116 -9.15 21.08 3.44
CA ASN A 116 -8.52 22.39 3.37
C ASN A 116 -7.22 22.35 4.19
N ILE A 117 -6.08 22.56 3.53
CA ILE A 117 -4.77 22.65 4.17
C ILE A 117 -4.39 24.11 4.18
N SER A 118 -3.97 24.60 5.35
CA SER A 118 -3.67 26.02 5.59
C SER A 118 -2.50 26.55 4.77
N ASP A 119 -1.56 25.69 4.42
CA ASP A 119 -0.39 26.03 3.61
C ASP A 119 -0.66 25.86 2.11
N SER A 120 -0.46 26.93 1.34
CA SER A 120 -0.70 26.97 -0.11
C SER A 120 0.20 26.01 -0.88
N SER A 121 1.45 25.85 -0.46
CA SER A 121 2.41 24.94 -1.12
C SER A 121 2.00 23.47 -0.94
N SER A 122 1.57 23.11 0.28
CA SER A 122 1.02 21.80 0.61
C SER A 122 -0.30 21.54 -0.11
N GLN A 123 -1.13 22.57 -0.28
CA GLN A 123 -2.38 22.48 -1.03
C GLN A 123 -2.15 22.21 -2.53
N GLU A 124 -1.17 22.86 -3.15
CA GLU A 124 -0.77 22.58 -4.54
C GLU A 124 -0.25 21.15 -4.69
N ARG A 125 0.58 20.69 -3.74
CA ARG A 125 1.10 19.32 -3.75
C ARG A 125 -0.03 18.29 -3.62
N LEU A 126 -0.99 18.53 -2.74
CA LEU A 126 -2.18 17.69 -2.60
C LEU A 126 -2.99 17.66 -3.90
N LYS A 127 -3.25 18.81 -4.52
CA LYS A 127 -3.96 18.88 -5.81
C LYS A 127 -3.25 18.07 -6.89
N ALA A 128 -1.92 18.16 -6.97
CA ALA A 128 -1.13 17.38 -7.92
C ALA A 128 -1.27 15.87 -7.68
N LEU A 129 -1.16 15.40 -6.43
CA LEU A 129 -1.30 13.98 -6.08
C LEU A 129 -2.72 13.45 -6.32
N VAL A 130 -3.74 14.25 -6.00
CA VAL A 130 -5.14 13.93 -6.27
C VAL A 130 -5.41 13.84 -7.78
N THR A 131 -4.81 14.74 -8.56
CA THR A 131 -4.94 14.75 -10.02
C THR A 131 -4.24 13.53 -10.64
N GLU A 132 -3.03 13.21 -10.19
CA GLU A 132 -2.29 12.01 -10.62
C GLU A 132 -3.10 10.73 -10.37
N LEU A 133 -3.65 10.57 -9.16
CA LEU A 133 -4.48 9.41 -8.84
C LEU A 133 -5.77 9.40 -9.66
N ARG A 134 -6.42 10.55 -9.85
CA ARG A 134 -7.65 10.64 -10.67
C ARG A 134 -7.39 10.23 -12.11
N THR A 135 -6.31 10.70 -12.73
CA THR A 135 -5.95 10.33 -14.10
C THR A 135 -5.64 8.84 -14.20
N ALA A 136 -4.84 8.29 -13.27
CA ALA A 136 -4.52 6.87 -13.27
C ALA A 136 -5.78 5.99 -13.13
N VAL A 137 -6.71 6.39 -12.25
CA VAL A 137 -7.99 5.70 -12.05
C VAL A 137 -8.82 5.80 -13.32
N GLN A 138 -8.97 6.98 -13.91
CA GLN A 138 -9.75 7.20 -15.13
C GLN A 138 -9.22 6.38 -16.31
N ASP A 139 -7.91 6.39 -16.54
CA ASP A 139 -7.23 5.60 -17.57
C ASP A 139 -7.50 4.10 -17.44
N ARG A 140 -7.74 3.63 -16.21
CA ARG A 140 -8.07 2.23 -15.93
C ARG A 140 -9.56 1.95 -16.04
N PHE A 141 -10.42 2.88 -15.63
CA PHE A 141 -11.86 2.82 -15.87
C PHE A 141 -12.18 2.70 -17.36
N GLU A 142 -11.54 3.52 -18.20
CA GLU A 142 -11.70 3.49 -19.66
C GLU A 142 -11.31 2.14 -20.26
N GLN A 143 -10.25 1.51 -19.75
CA GLN A 143 -9.85 0.18 -20.19
C GLN A 143 -10.78 -0.95 -19.75
N LEU A 144 -11.49 -0.75 -18.66
CA LEU A 144 -12.45 -1.72 -18.14
C LEU A 144 -13.87 -1.46 -18.70
N GLU A 145 -14.01 -0.51 -19.62
CA GLU A 145 -15.30 -0.03 -20.16
C GLU A 145 -16.31 0.35 -19.06
N LEU A 146 -15.80 0.68 -17.88
CA LEU A 146 -16.62 1.08 -16.75
C LEU A 146 -17.06 2.52 -16.98
N LEU A 147 -18.36 2.78 -16.85
CA LEU A 147 -18.96 4.09 -17.09
C LEU A 147 -18.16 5.21 -16.38
N PRO A 148 -17.67 6.22 -17.12
CA PRO A 148 -16.76 7.22 -16.59
C PRO A 148 -17.47 8.19 -15.63
N PHE A 149 -16.68 9.01 -14.94
CA PHE A 149 -17.17 10.11 -14.09
C PHE A 149 -18.31 10.88 -14.79
N ARG A 150 -19.50 10.92 -14.17
CA ARG A 150 -20.41 12.06 -14.37
C ARG A 150 -19.65 13.30 -13.87
N ARG A 151 -19.24 14.17 -14.81
CA ARG A 151 -18.68 15.47 -14.49
C ARG A 151 -19.72 16.24 -13.64
N PRO A 152 -19.31 16.91 -12.55
CA PRO A 152 -20.17 17.88 -11.88
C PRO A 152 -20.44 19.08 -12.80
#